data_AF-A0A2J6J6Q7-F1
#
_entry.id   AF-A0A2J6J6Q7-F1
#
_cell.length_a   1.000
_cell.length_b   1.000
_cell.length_c   1.000
_cell.angle_alpha   90.00
_cell.angle_beta   90.00
_cell.angle_gamma   90.00
#
_symmetry.space_group_name_H-M   'P 1'
#
loop_
_entity.id
_entity.type
_entity.pdbx_description
1 polymer ?
#
loop_
_entity_poly.entity_id
_entity_poly.type
_entity_poly.pdbx_seq_one_letter_code
_entity_poly.pdbx_strand_id
1 'polypeptide(L)'
;MIGRQIIISGLILSLLAVTAATVGALWTQPETELLSSQQVFALFETQAEKEWLSNLTDQQAAFRERLNTRLAVNPDDHEAQMLKGLFFFQTGRLNAALEELKALIDKAPRFQLAHLIYGDLLLARFDLLDEIGSAPILAELISDDEQRIDQLRKEAKARLQGYLSLLNTTRIPRALVSLSQTVEHALIVDKSKNRLYVYQNAGTAVPPKLIDDYYIVLGKQPGNKKQRGDLKTPSGIYFVTGHIADEDLPRKYGSGAFPVNYPNEYDRFLRKTGDGIWLHGTHKDLYSRPPLDSEGCVVLTNDEFTRIGQYVAPGTTPVIISEQVEWISPSDWLDRTIELQTKLENWRQDWERADIGAYLNNYSADFWTNGHDYNSWKTYKKRVLSRKKSQDISLSNLSLFAYPRQSVAGQEMIVANFQQHYRSNNYSGDMAKRLYLVHENGDWRILYEGRQ
;
A
#
# COMPACT_ATOMS: atom_id res chain seq x y z
N MET A 1 4.76 -60.57 40.97
CA MET A 1 6.06 -60.79 40.28
C MET A 1 6.38 -59.44 39.61
N ILE A 2 7.47 -58.73 39.95
CA ILE A 2 8.87 -59.00 39.53
C ILE A 2 8.96 -59.01 37.99
N GLY A 3 9.72 -58.18 37.27
CA GLY A 3 10.62 -57.05 37.60
C GLY A 3 11.00 -56.32 36.27
N ARG A 4 11.24 -55.00 36.23
CA ARG A 4 12.56 -54.33 36.36
C ARG A 4 13.59 -54.83 35.31
N GLN A 5 13.95 -54.07 34.27
CA GLN A 5 15.08 -53.10 34.14
C GLN A 5 15.18 -52.67 32.62
N ILE A 6 15.91 -51.67 32.10
CA ILE A 6 16.82 -50.58 32.57
C ILE A 6 16.77 -49.40 31.53
N ILE A 7 16.62 -48.12 31.92
CA ILE A 7 17.59 -46.97 31.84
C ILE A 7 18.29 -46.79 30.45
N ILE A 8 18.24 -45.64 29.74
CA ILE A 8 18.97 -44.33 29.89
C ILE A 8 18.36 -43.33 28.87
N SER A 9 18.39 -41.98 28.93
CA SER A 9 18.36 -40.89 29.96
C SER A 9 18.41 -39.52 29.23
N GLY A 10 17.91 -38.41 29.82
CA GLY A 10 18.07 -37.04 29.26
C GLY A 10 16.85 -36.11 29.39
N LEU A 11 16.27 -35.89 30.59
CA LEU A 11 16.76 -34.96 31.64
C LEU A 11 16.52 -33.47 31.30
N ILE A 12 15.41 -32.90 31.79
CA ILE A 12 15.28 -31.65 32.59
C ILE A 12 13.79 -31.52 32.98
N LEU A 13 13.46 -31.89 34.21
CA LEU A 13 12.19 -31.54 34.86
C LEU A 13 12.30 -31.78 36.36
N SER A 14 12.55 -30.71 37.12
CA SER A 14 12.29 -30.48 38.56
C SER A 14 13.37 -29.61 39.20
N LEU A 15 12.95 -28.43 39.69
CA LEU A 15 13.20 -27.96 41.06
C LEU A 15 12.51 -26.61 41.26
N LEU A 16 11.23 -26.66 41.66
CA LEU A 16 10.57 -25.59 42.39
C LEU A 16 10.62 -25.94 43.89
N ALA A 17 10.90 -24.93 44.71
CA ALA A 17 10.76 -24.88 46.17
C ALA A 17 11.48 -25.95 47.02
N VAL A 18 12.53 -25.52 47.75
CA VAL A 18 12.51 -25.35 49.22
C VAL A 18 13.83 -24.69 49.66
N THR A 19 13.76 -23.43 50.14
CA THR A 19 14.62 -22.86 51.22
C THR A 19 14.13 -21.46 51.60
N ALA A 20 13.14 -21.40 52.50
CA ALA A 20 13.02 -20.33 53.50
C ALA A 20 13.53 -20.90 54.83
N ALA A 21 14.05 -20.16 55.81
CA ALA A 21 14.23 -18.71 55.99
C ALA A 21 15.54 -18.45 56.77
N THR A 22 16.13 -17.24 56.74
CA THR A 22 16.15 -16.22 57.83
C THR A 22 17.48 -15.44 57.68
N VAL A 23 17.74 -14.18 58.07
CA VAL A 23 17.00 -12.99 58.57
C VAL A 23 17.53 -11.80 57.70
N GLY A 24 16.87 -10.70 57.35
CA GLY A 24 15.63 -10.05 57.76
C GLY A 24 15.90 -8.59 58.18
N ALA A 25 15.57 -7.60 57.35
CA ALA A 25 15.23 -6.22 57.75
C ALA A 25 14.90 -5.30 56.54
N LEU A 26 13.75 -4.61 56.65
CA LEU A 26 13.39 -3.33 56.02
C LEU A 26 13.03 -3.30 54.52
N TRP A 27 11.76 -2.96 54.28
CA TRP A 27 11.10 -2.57 53.02
C TRP A 27 10.78 -3.66 52.00
N THR A 28 9.69 -4.40 52.27
CA THR A 28 8.94 -5.13 51.25
C THR A 28 8.21 -4.14 50.32
N GLN A 29 8.59 -4.10 49.05
CA GLN A 29 7.64 -3.74 47.98
C GLN A 29 6.86 -5.00 47.58
N PRO A 30 5.58 -4.90 47.18
CA PRO A 30 4.92 -6.01 46.53
C PRO A 30 5.53 -6.20 45.14
N GLU A 31 6.04 -7.40 44.86
CA GLU A 31 6.31 -7.83 43.50
C GLU A 31 4.98 -7.86 42.74
N THR A 32 4.72 -6.86 41.90
CA THR A 32 3.66 -6.95 40.90
C THR A 32 4.03 -8.06 39.94
N GLU A 33 3.25 -9.14 39.93
CA GLU A 33 3.34 -10.19 38.92
C GLU A 33 3.39 -9.56 37.52
N LEU A 34 4.33 -10.03 36.70
CA LEU A 34 4.50 -9.57 35.32
C LEU A 34 3.28 -10.02 34.50
N LEU A 35 2.26 -9.14 34.45
CA LEU A 35 1.04 -9.32 33.69
C LEU A 35 1.36 -9.72 32.25
N SER A 36 0.78 -10.82 31.79
CA SER A 36 1.07 -11.37 30.47
C SER A 36 0.55 -10.44 29.38
N SER A 37 1.42 -10.08 28.44
CA SER A 37 1.13 -9.14 27.35
C SER A 37 0.08 -9.64 26.34
N GLN A 38 -0.53 -10.81 26.56
CA GLN A 38 -1.47 -11.47 25.65
C GLN A 38 -2.83 -10.75 25.55
N GLN A 39 -3.21 -9.96 26.56
CA GLN A 39 -4.58 -9.47 26.72
C GLN A 39 -4.99 -8.33 25.75
N VAL A 40 -4.06 -7.50 25.28
CA VAL A 40 -4.36 -6.53 24.20
C VAL A 40 -4.38 -7.18 22.80
N PHE A 41 -4.07 -8.48 22.67
CA PHE A 41 -4.02 -9.20 21.39
C PHE A 41 -5.25 -10.07 21.07
N ALA A 42 -6.34 -10.01 21.84
CA ALA A 42 -7.59 -10.70 21.47
C ALA A 42 -8.20 -10.24 20.13
N LEU A 43 -7.72 -9.14 19.54
CA LEU A 43 -7.97 -8.71 18.15
C LEU A 43 -7.57 -9.75 17.07
N PHE A 44 -6.89 -10.84 17.45
CA PHE A 44 -6.35 -11.87 16.56
C PHE A 44 -6.83 -13.28 16.99
N GLU A 45 -7.88 -13.77 16.35
CA GLU A 45 -8.59 -14.98 16.75
C GLU A 45 -7.92 -16.28 16.29
N THR A 46 -7.15 -16.25 15.20
CA THR A 46 -6.71 -17.47 14.50
C THR A 46 -5.45 -18.11 15.09
N GLN A 47 -5.35 -19.42 14.96
CA GLN A 47 -4.21 -20.20 15.46
C GLN A 47 -2.86 -19.73 14.88
N ALA A 48 -2.85 -19.34 13.60
CA ALA A 48 -1.64 -18.81 12.93
C ALA A 48 -1.19 -17.46 13.50
N GLU A 49 -2.11 -16.60 13.92
CA GLU A 49 -1.77 -15.33 14.57
C GLU A 49 -1.22 -15.56 16.00
N LYS A 50 -1.73 -16.56 16.71
CA LYS A 50 -1.25 -16.95 18.05
C LYS A 50 0.13 -17.61 18.03
N GLU A 51 0.40 -18.47 17.06
CA GLU A 51 1.75 -19.04 16.83
C GLU A 51 2.75 -17.95 16.38
N TRP A 52 2.31 -16.98 15.57
CA TRP A 52 3.13 -15.83 15.18
C TRP A 52 3.56 -14.96 16.39
N LEU A 53 2.68 -14.74 17.38
CA LEU A 53 3.00 -14.05 18.63
C LEU A 53 4.03 -14.78 19.52
N SER A 54 4.37 -16.05 19.26
CA SER A 54 5.37 -16.77 20.06
C SER A 54 6.84 -16.45 19.69
N ASN A 55 7.08 -15.86 18.52
CA ASN A 55 8.43 -15.58 17.99
C ASN A 55 8.92 -14.14 18.29
N LEU A 56 8.53 -13.57 19.42
CA LEU A 56 8.41 -12.11 19.56
C LEU A 56 9.70 -11.28 19.66
N THR A 57 10.88 -11.84 19.97
CA THR A 57 12.09 -11.01 20.22
C THR A 57 12.61 -10.29 18.98
N ASP A 58 12.72 -10.98 17.85
CA ASP A 58 13.33 -10.40 16.64
C ASP A 58 12.36 -9.43 15.94
N GLN A 59 11.07 -9.75 15.95
CA GLN A 59 10.04 -8.86 15.40
C GLN A 59 9.85 -7.60 16.26
N GLN A 60 10.00 -7.68 17.60
CA GLN A 60 10.02 -6.49 18.46
C GLN A 60 11.20 -5.57 18.14
N ALA A 61 12.36 -6.12 17.77
CA ALA A 61 13.50 -5.33 17.34
C ALA A 61 13.21 -4.57 16.03
N ALA A 62 12.73 -5.27 14.99
CA ALA A 62 12.35 -4.66 13.71
C ALA A 62 11.20 -3.65 13.84
N PHE A 63 10.20 -3.95 14.68
CA PHE A 63 9.08 -3.05 14.97
C PHE A 63 9.58 -1.73 15.58
N ARG A 64 10.45 -1.82 16.59
CA ARG A 64 11.05 -0.68 17.29
C ARG A 64 12.01 0.12 16.39
N GLU A 65 12.83 -0.56 15.59
CA GLU A 65 13.72 0.09 14.63
C GLU A 65 12.92 0.93 13.64
N ARG A 66 11.90 0.34 13.01
CA ARG A 66 11.02 1.04 12.08
C ARG A 66 10.27 2.20 12.74
N LEU A 67 9.84 2.07 14.00
CA LEU A 67 9.19 3.16 14.74
C LEU A 67 10.14 4.33 14.93
N ASN A 68 11.36 4.04 15.41
CA ASN A 68 12.39 5.05 15.63
C ASN A 68 12.77 5.74 14.32
N THR A 69 12.88 5.00 13.20
CA THR A 69 13.13 5.58 11.88
C THR A 69 11.99 6.51 11.44
N ARG A 70 10.73 6.10 11.57
CA ARG A 70 9.58 6.94 11.21
C ARG A 70 9.51 8.21 12.06
N LEU A 71 9.68 8.10 13.37
CA LEU A 71 9.66 9.26 14.29
C LEU A 71 10.89 10.16 14.16
N ALA A 72 12.04 9.65 13.70
CA ALA A 72 13.20 10.47 13.38
C ALA A 72 13.04 11.24 12.06
N VAL A 73 12.34 10.68 11.07
CA VAL A 73 12.01 11.35 9.81
C VAL A 73 10.86 12.35 9.99
N ASN A 74 9.83 11.97 10.73
CA ASN A 74 8.69 12.81 11.07
C ASN A 74 8.33 12.68 12.57
N PRO A 75 8.77 13.62 13.42
CA PRO A 75 8.39 13.67 14.84
C PRO A 75 6.88 13.80 15.10
N ASP A 76 6.11 14.26 14.10
CA ASP A 76 4.65 14.40 14.15
C ASP A 76 3.93 13.29 13.37
N ASP A 77 4.56 12.11 13.26
CA ASP A 77 3.88 10.88 12.87
C ASP A 77 3.03 10.35 14.03
N HIS A 78 1.81 10.87 14.14
CA HIS A 78 0.80 10.48 15.12
C HIS A 78 0.49 8.97 15.13
N GLU A 79 0.59 8.29 13.98
CA GLU A 79 0.39 6.84 13.93
C GLU A 79 1.57 6.10 14.55
N ALA A 80 2.81 6.50 14.24
CA ALA A 80 3.99 5.92 14.86
C ALA A 80 4.04 6.22 16.38
N GLN A 81 3.64 7.42 16.83
CA GLN A 81 3.51 7.72 18.26
C GLN A 81 2.49 6.79 18.95
N MET A 82 1.31 6.57 18.34
CA MET A 82 0.29 5.67 18.87
C MET A 82 0.80 4.22 18.98
N LEU A 83 1.44 3.73 17.91
CA LEU A 83 2.03 2.38 17.86
C LEU A 83 3.22 2.22 18.82
N LYS A 84 3.95 3.31 19.11
CA LYS A 84 4.98 3.34 20.15
C LYS A 84 4.39 3.23 21.56
N GLY A 85 3.25 3.89 21.82
CA GLY A 85 2.48 3.70 23.05
C GLY A 85 2.04 2.24 23.23
N LEU A 86 1.45 1.63 22.19
CA LEU A 86 1.07 0.22 22.20
C LEU A 86 2.27 -0.72 22.40
N PHE A 87 3.43 -0.42 21.81
CA PHE A 87 4.67 -1.19 22.00
C PHE A 87 5.24 -1.07 23.42
N PHE A 88 5.19 0.11 24.04
CA PHE A 88 5.53 0.27 25.45
C PHE A 88 4.60 -0.54 26.34
N PHE A 89 3.30 -0.56 26.05
CA PHE A 89 2.36 -1.41 26.79
C PHE A 89 2.68 -2.91 26.64
N GLN A 90 2.86 -3.40 25.39
CA GLN A 90 3.23 -4.78 25.11
C GLN A 90 4.52 -5.22 25.84
N THR A 91 5.47 -4.30 26.02
CA THR A 91 6.76 -4.56 26.69
C THR A 91 6.73 -4.31 28.20
N GLY A 92 5.53 -4.24 28.80
CA GLY A 92 5.32 -4.09 30.25
C GLY A 92 5.57 -2.68 30.80
N ARG A 93 5.79 -1.68 29.92
CA ARG A 93 6.13 -0.30 30.29
C ARG A 93 4.89 0.59 30.33
N LEU A 94 3.89 0.21 31.14
CA LEU A 94 2.57 0.88 31.20
C LEU A 94 2.65 2.40 31.43
N ASN A 95 3.53 2.88 32.32
CA ASN A 95 3.67 4.31 32.55
C ASN A 95 4.21 5.06 31.32
N ALA A 96 5.22 4.50 30.63
CA ALA A 96 5.75 5.08 29.39
C ALA A 96 4.70 5.04 28.24
N ALA A 97 3.87 4.00 28.19
CA ALA A 97 2.76 3.91 27.24
C ALA A 97 1.72 5.02 27.45
N LEU A 98 1.35 5.26 28.71
CA LEU A 98 0.41 6.33 29.10
C LEU A 98 0.99 7.72 28.87
N GLU A 99 2.28 7.94 29.14
CA GLU A 99 2.98 9.20 28.83
C GLU A 99 3.01 9.48 27.32
N GLU A 100 3.37 8.49 26.50
CA GLU A 100 3.42 8.61 25.03
C GLU A 100 2.04 8.90 24.44
N LEU A 101 1.01 8.16 24.86
CA LEU A 101 -0.37 8.34 24.38
C LEU A 101 -0.97 9.67 24.85
N LYS A 102 -0.65 10.13 26.06
CA LYS A 102 -1.07 11.46 26.53
C LYS A 102 -0.43 12.56 25.68
N ALA A 103 0.87 12.49 25.42
CA ALA A 103 1.55 13.45 24.55
C ALA A 103 0.98 13.47 23.12
N LEU A 104 0.59 12.30 22.59
CA LEU A 104 -0.13 12.20 21.32
C LEU A 104 -1.52 12.87 21.39
N ILE A 105 -2.29 12.65 22.46
CA ILE A 105 -3.60 13.28 22.65
C ILE A 105 -3.49 14.81 22.74
N ASP A 106 -2.49 15.31 23.46
CA ASP A 106 -2.23 16.75 23.60
C ASP A 106 -1.87 17.40 22.23
N LYS A 107 -1.16 16.66 21.35
CA LYS A 107 -0.88 17.09 19.96
C LYS A 107 -2.09 16.95 19.03
N ALA A 108 -2.82 15.84 19.11
CA ALA A 108 -3.88 15.44 18.20
C ALA A 108 -5.21 15.20 18.95
N PRO A 109 -5.83 16.25 19.54
CA PRO A 109 -6.99 16.10 20.42
C PRO A 109 -8.27 15.57 19.73
N ARG A 110 -8.27 15.47 18.39
CA ARG A 110 -9.35 14.85 17.61
C ARG A 110 -9.10 13.38 17.27
N PHE A 111 -7.95 12.81 17.63
CA PHE A 111 -7.60 11.42 17.35
C PHE A 111 -8.32 10.48 18.34
N GLN A 112 -9.57 10.16 18.05
CA GLN A 112 -10.44 9.37 18.92
C GLN A 112 -9.87 7.98 19.25
N LEU A 113 -9.15 7.35 18.32
CA LEU A 113 -8.49 6.06 18.58
C LEU A 113 -7.41 6.17 19.66
N ALA A 114 -6.62 7.25 19.68
CA ALA A 114 -5.62 7.48 20.73
C ALA A 114 -6.28 7.63 22.11
N HIS A 115 -7.45 8.30 22.18
CA HIS A 115 -8.24 8.44 23.40
C HIS A 115 -8.80 7.10 23.89
N LEU A 116 -9.32 6.27 22.98
CA LEU A 116 -9.81 4.93 23.32
C LEU A 116 -8.70 4.08 23.94
N ILE A 117 -7.56 3.96 23.25
CA ILE A 117 -6.40 3.19 23.72
C ILE A 117 -5.91 3.75 25.07
N TYR A 118 -5.82 5.06 25.23
CA TYR A 118 -5.40 5.68 26.50
C TYR A 118 -6.37 5.38 27.65
N GLY A 119 -7.68 5.40 27.39
CA GLY A 119 -8.72 5.01 28.36
C GLY A 119 -8.58 3.56 28.79
N ASP A 120 -8.40 2.64 27.83
CA ASP A 120 -8.17 1.22 28.11
C ASP A 120 -6.90 1.02 28.95
N LEU A 121 -5.79 1.68 28.61
CA LEU A 121 -4.55 1.57 29.39
C LEU A 121 -4.66 2.17 30.81
N LEU A 122 -5.55 3.14 31.03
CA LEU A 122 -5.85 3.63 32.38
C LEU A 122 -6.65 2.62 33.19
N LEU A 123 -7.60 1.92 32.57
CA LEU A 123 -8.39 0.86 33.21
C LEU A 123 -7.55 -0.39 33.49
N ALA A 124 -6.60 -0.73 32.61
CA ALA A 124 -5.62 -1.80 32.79
C ALA A 124 -4.67 -1.62 34.01
N ARG A 125 -4.73 -0.47 34.70
CA ARG A 125 -4.08 -0.28 36.01
C ARG A 125 -4.83 -0.91 37.19
N PHE A 126 -6.12 -1.19 37.01
CA PHE A 126 -7.04 -1.56 38.08
C PHE A 126 -7.68 -2.93 37.86
N ASP A 127 -7.89 -3.35 36.62
CA ASP A 127 -8.43 -4.67 36.25
C ASP A 127 -7.77 -5.22 34.97
N LEU A 128 -7.91 -6.53 34.76
CA LEU A 128 -7.52 -7.21 33.53
C LEU A 128 -8.53 -6.88 32.42
N LEU A 129 -8.06 -6.39 31.26
CA LEU A 129 -8.89 -6.18 30.06
C LEU A 129 -8.61 -7.26 29.04
N ASP A 130 -9.65 -7.96 28.57
CA ASP A 130 -9.50 -8.99 27.53
C ASP A 130 -9.49 -8.43 26.10
N GLU A 131 -10.03 -7.21 25.86
CA GLU A 131 -10.05 -6.56 24.54
C GLU A 131 -9.93 -5.02 24.63
N ILE A 132 -9.43 -4.36 23.58
CA ILE A 132 -9.48 -2.89 23.44
C ILE A 132 -10.93 -2.42 23.43
N GLY A 133 -11.30 -1.46 24.28
CA GLY A 133 -12.64 -0.94 24.46
C GLY A 133 -13.65 -1.90 25.11
N SER A 134 -13.22 -3.01 25.70
CA SER A 134 -14.13 -4.02 26.29
C SER A 134 -14.44 -3.82 27.77
N ALA A 135 -14.14 -2.63 28.32
CA ALA A 135 -14.38 -2.34 29.72
C ALA A 135 -15.87 -2.52 30.08
N PRO A 136 -16.23 -3.28 31.13
CA PRO A 136 -17.62 -3.49 31.53
C PRO A 136 -18.41 -2.19 31.73
N ILE A 137 -17.71 -1.16 32.25
CA ILE A 137 -18.29 0.16 32.50
C ILE A 137 -18.70 0.91 31.21
N LEU A 138 -18.11 0.59 30.05
CA LEU A 138 -18.51 1.16 28.76
C LEU A 138 -19.76 0.44 28.22
N ALA A 139 -19.86 -0.88 28.41
CA ALA A 139 -20.98 -1.69 27.95
C ALA A 139 -22.31 -1.36 28.66
N GLU A 140 -22.27 -0.95 29.93
CA GLU A 140 -23.48 -0.58 30.68
C GLU A 140 -24.02 0.83 30.37
N LEU A 141 -23.21 1.72 29.79
CA LEU A 141 -23.56 3.15 29.71
C LEU A 141 -24.13 3.63 28.37
N ILE A 142 -23.74 3.05 27.22
CA ILE A 142 -23.98 3.71 25.92
C ILE A 142 -24.18 2.70 24.76
N SER A 143 -25.43 2.50 24.31
CA SER A 143 -25.74 1.55 23.21
C SER A 143 -25.32 2.02 21.81
N ASP A 144 -25.36 3.33 21.54
CA ASP A 144 -24.98 3.88 20.23
C ASP A 144 -23.45 3.91 20.02
N ASP A 145 -22.66 3.88 21.11
CA ASP A 145 -21.20 3.89 21.04
C ASP A 145 -20.61 2.52 20.66
N GLU A 146 -21.36 1.41 20.78
CA GLU A 146 -20.87 0.08 20.39
C GLU A 146 -20.43 0.06 18.92
N GLN A 147 -21.22 0.67 18.02
CA GLN A 147 -20.85 0.82 16.61
C GLN A 147 -19.62 1.72 16.42
N ARG A 148 -19.45 2.75 17.26
CA ARG A 148 -18.29 3.65 17.15
C ARG A 148 -17.01 3.00 17.67
N ILE A 149 -17.10 2.23 18.75
CA ILE A 149 -16.00 1.44 19.31
C ILE A 149 -15.57 0.36 18.30
N ASP A 150 -16.51 -0.37 17.68
CA ASP A 150 -16.22 -1.31 16.58
C ASP A 150 -15.47 -0.64 15.41
N GLN A 151 -15.90 0.55 14.98
CA GLN A 151 -15.21 1.31 13.95
C GLN A 151 -13.76 1.68 14.35
N LEU A 152 -13.54 2.06 15.60
CA LEU A 152 -12.20 2.40 16.12
C LEU A 152 -11.33 1.15 16.26
N ARG A 153 -11.88 0.00 16.71
CA ARG A 153 -11.20 -1.30 16.69
C ARG A 153 -10.77 -1.71 15.28
N LYS A 154 -11.65 -1.51 14.29
CA LYS A 154 -11.34 -1.76 12.86
C LYS A 154 -10.24 -0.84 12.35
N GLU A 155 -10.23 0.44 12.71
CA GLU A 155 -9.13 1.35 12.41
C GLU A 155 -7.81 0.87 13.05
N ALA A 156 -7.82 0.53 14.34
CA ALA A 156 -6.65 0.02 15.05
C ALA A 156 -6.06 -1.24 14.39
N LYS A 157 -6.92 -2.23 14.07
CA LYS A 157 -6.54 -3.47 13.40
C LYS A 157 -5.94 -3.21 12.02
N ALA A 158 -6.56 -2.33 11.22
CA ALA A 158 -6.06 -1.96 9.89
C ALA A 158 -4.68 -1.28 9.95
N ARG A 159 -4.50 -0.30 10.84
CA ARG A 159 -3.22 0.40 11.06
C ARG A 159 -2.12 -0.56 11.49
N LEU A 160 -2.39 -1.41 12.48
CA LEU A 160 -1.43 -2.39 12.99
C LEU A 160 -1.08 -3.45 11.93
N GLN A 161 -2.07 -4.02 11.22
CA GLN A 161 -1.83 -4.98 10.13
C GLN A 161 -1.01 -4.37 8.98
N GLY A 162 -1.25 -3.10 8.64
CA GLY A 162 -0.46 -2.35 7.67
C GLY A 162 0.99 -2.19 8.13
N TYR A 163 1.19 -1.71 9.36
CA TYR A 163 2.51 -1.51 9.95
C TYR A 163 3.34 -2.82 10.02
N LEU A 164 2.72 -3.90 10.51
CA LEU A 164 3.35 -5.21 10.66
C LEU A 164 3.76 -5.82 9.30
N SER A 165 3.02 -5.52 8.23
CA SER A 165 3.30 -6.07 6.89
C SER A 165 4.65 -5.61 6.31
N LEU A 166 5.21 -4.52 6.84
CA LEU A 166 6.45 -3.91 6.38
C LEU A 166 7.70 -4.27 7.20
N LEU A 167 7.58 -5.08 8.27
CA LEU A 167 8.73 -5.40 9.14
C LEU A 167 9.77 -6.32 8.48
N ASN A 168 9.34 -7.17 7.54
CA ASN A 168 10.12 -8.29 7.02
C ASN A 168 10.38 -8.18 5.50
N THR A 169 10.36 -6.97 4.94
CA THR A 169 10.29 -6.77 3.48
C THR A 169 11.42 -5.92 2.90
N THR A 170 12.54 -6.56 2.59
CA THR A 170 13.47 -6.17 1.51
C THR A 170 12.85 -6.47 0.14
N ARG A 171 11.65 -5.93 -0.13
CA ARG A 171 10.85 -6.28 -1.31
C ARG A 171 10.38 -5.05 -2.08
N ILE A 172 10.24 -5.23 -3.38
CA ILE A 172 9.83 -4.20 -4.33
C ILE A 172 8.41 -4.53 -4.79
N PRO A 173 7.50 -3.55 -4.95
CA PRO A 173 6.19 -3.80 -5.54
C PRO A 173 6.36 -4.28 -6.99
N ARG A 174 5.80 -5.44 -7.36
CA ARG A 174 5.82 -5.95 -8.76
C ARG A 174 5.27 -4.94 -9.76
N ALA A 175 4.38 -4.06 -9.29
CA ALA A 175 3.82 -2.94 -10.02
C ALA A 175 4.86 -1.94 -10.56
N LEU A 176 6.02 -1.80 -9.91
CA LEU A 176 7.08 -0.87 -10.30
C LEU A 176 8.17 -1.63 -11.05
N VAL A 177 8.10 -1.62 -12.40
CA VAL A 177 9.14 -2.23 -13.23
C VAL A 177 10.25 -1.21 -13.49
N SER A 178 9.93 -0.04 -14.03
CA SER A 178 10.95 0.98 -14.34
C SER A 178 10.37 2.38 -14.21
N LEU A 179 11.13 3.32 -13.66
CA LEU A 179 10.72 4.72 -13.49
C LEU A 179 11.70 5.62 -14.24
N SER A 180 11.20 6.42 -15.18
CA SER A 180 12.02 7.45 -15.82
C SER A 180 12.40 8.56 -14.85
N GLN A 181 13.46 9.29 -15.17
CA GLN A 181 13.93 10.44 -14.37
C GLN A 181 12.86 11.53 -14.16
N THR A 182 11.82 11.58 -15.00
CA THR A 182 10.66 12.48 -14.85
C THR A 182 9.61 12.03 -13.82
N VAL A 183 9.73 10.80 -13.31
CA VAL A 183 8.88 10.26 -12.25
C VAL A 183 9.73 10.13 -11.00
N GLU A 184 9.70 11.15 -10.14
CA GLU A 184 10.45 11.17 -8.88
C GLU A 184 9.87 10.22 -7.84
N HIS A 185 8.54 10.09 -7.81
CA HIS A 185 7.80 9.32 -6.82
C HIS A 185 6.65 8.54 -7.45
N ALA A 186 6.29 7.40 -6.85
CA ALA A 186 5.15 6.58 -7.22
C ALA A 186 4.35 6.21 -5.96
N LEU A 187 3.02 6.27 -6.05
CA LEU A 187 2.12 5.92 -4.96
C LEU A 187 1.53 4.52 -5.20
N ILE A 188 1.68 3.63 -4.23
CA ILE A 188 1.18 2.25 -4.30
C ILE A 188 0.12 2.04 -3.23
N VAL A 189 -1.10 1.70 -3.62
CA VAL A 189 -2.21 1.42 -2.70
C VAL A 189 -2.46 -0.08 -2.60
N ASP A 190 -2.41 -0.58 -1.37
CA ASP A 190 -2.84 -1.94 -0.99
C ASP A 190 -4.19 -1.87 -0.28
N LYS A 191 -5.23 -2.34 -0.96
CA LYS A 191 -6.59 -2.36 -0.41
C LYS A 191 -6.74 -3.37 0.73
N SER A 192 -6.04 -4.51 0.68
CA SER A 192 -6.07 -5.53 1.74
C SER A 192 -5.37 -5.12 3.03
N LYS A 193 -4.58 -4.03 3.00
CA LYS A 193 -3.83 -3.49 4.15
C LYS A 193 -4.26 -2.10 4.57
N ASN A 194 -5.25 -1.49 3.88
CA ASN A 194 -5.61 -0.09 4.09
C ASN A 194 -4.37 0.82 4.12
N ARG A 195 -3.42 0.57 3.20
CA ARG A 195 -2.11 1.22 3.19
C ARG A 195 -1.80 1.85 1.85
N LEU A 196 -1.28 3.07 1.89
CA LEU A 196 -0.59 3.70 0.77
C LEU A 196 0.90 3.71 1.07
N TYR A 197 1.73 3.28 0.14
CA TYR A 197 3.19 3.34 0.19
C TYR A 197 3.72 4.39 -0.80
N VAL A 198 4.70 5.18 -0.37
CA VAL A 198 5.41 6.15 -1.20
C VAL A 198 6.76 5.57 -1.61
N TYR A 199 6.94 5.35 -2.91
CA TYR A 199 8.19 4.89 -3.49
C TYR A 199 8.91 6.03 -4.18
N GLN A 200 10.16 6.27 -3.79
CA GLN A 200 11.08 7.18 -4.48
C GLN A 200 11.80 6.46 -5.60
N ASN A 201 11.94 7.12 -6.75
CA ASN A 201 12.79 6.67 -7.84
C ASN A 201 14.27 6.80 -7.45
N ALA A 202 14.99 5.68 -7.46
CA ALA A 202 16.42 5.62 -7.12
C ALA A 202 17.34 5.76 -8.36
N GLY A 203 16.77 5.95 -9.55
CA GLY A 203 17.48 6.06 -10.82
C GLY A 203 17.41 4.80 -11.67
N THR A 204 17.94 4.89 -12.89
CA THR A 204 17.92 3.79 -13.87
C THR A 204 18.66 2.57 -13.33
N ALA A 205 18.05 1.38 -13.46
CA ALA A 205 18.58 0.09 -12.99
C ALA A 205 18.83 -0.02 -11.47
N VAL A 206 18.32 0.92 -10.66
CA VAL A 206 18.26 0.81 -9.20
C VAL A 206 16.80 0.62 -8.78
N PRO A 207 16.48 -0.36 -7.92
CA PRO A 207 15.10 -0.58 -7.50
C PRO A 207 14.56 0.64 -6.71
N PRO A 208 13.29 1.01 -6.89
CA PRO A 208 12.70 2.15 -6.19
C PRO A 208 12.63 1.88 -4.68
N LYS A 209 12.86 2.93 -3.89
CA LYS A 209 12.98 2.84 -2.43
C LYS A 209 11.68 3.25 -1.74
N LEU A 210 11.19 2.45 -0.80
CA LEU A 210 10.12 2.86 0.12
C LEU A 210 10.64 3.99 1.02
N ILE A 211 9.95 5.14 1.04
CA ILE A 211 10.35 6.31 1.85
C ILE A 211 9.32 6.75 2.88
N ASP A 212 8.03 6.53 2.65
CA ASP A 212 6.94 6.77 3.63
C ASP A 212 5.76 5.85 3.31
N ASP A 213 4.82 5.74 4.25
CA ASP A 213 3.57 5.02 4.08
C ASP A 213 2.51 5.48 5.09
N TYR A 214 1.25 5.42 4.68
CA TYR A 214 0.10 5.98 5.40
C TYR A 214 -1.02 4.96 5.52
N TYR A 215 -1.77 5.05 6.62
CA TYR A 215 -3.10 4.46 6.69
C TYR A 215 -4.04 5.24 5.76
N ILE A 216 -4.90 4.51 5.05
CA ILE A 216 -5.86 5.08 4.12
C ILE A 216 -7.24 4.46 4.29
N VAL A 217 -8.25 5.27 4.04
CA VAL A 217 -9.65 4.87 4.03
C VAL A 217 -10.14 4.73 2.60
N LEU A 218 -10.81 3.61 2.35
CA LEU A 218 -11.17 3.13 1.02
C LEU A 218 -12.69 3.05 0.88
N GLY A 219 -13.13 2.69 -0.33
CA GLY A 219 -14.54 2.50 -0.65
C GLY A 219 -15.25 1.57 0.33
N LYS A 220 -16.48 1.93 0.73
CA LYS A 220 -17.36 1.13 1.61
C LYS A 220 -17.56 -0.31 1.12
N GLN A 221 -17.36 -0.57 -0.17
CA GLN A 221 -17.51 -1.88 -0.77
C GLN A 221 -16.16 -2.44 -1.25
N PRO A 222 -15.84 -3.73 -1.01
CA PRO A 222 -14.60 -4.34 -1.45
C PRO A 222 -14.61 -4.73 -2.95
N GLY A 223 -13.42 -5.02 -3.47
CA GLY A 223 -13.19 -5.42 -4.86
C GLY A 223 -13.15 -4.24 -5.85
N ASN A 224 -12.88 -4.55 -7.13
CA ASN A 224 -12.63 -3.54 -8.16
C ASN A 224 -13.92 -2.80 -8.56
N LYS A 225 -13.81 -1.47 -8.70
CA LYS A 225 -14.85 -0.60 -9.26
C LYS A 225 -15.24 -1.02 -10.68
N LYS A 226 -16.54 -0.99 -10.96
CA LYS A 226 -17.11 -1.25 -12.29
C LYS A 226 -18.18 -0.21 -12.69
N GLN A 227 -18.88 0.39 -11.74
CA GLN A 227 -20.03 1.25 -12.03
C GLN A 227 -20.05 2.54 -11.20
N ARG A 228 -20.73 3.58 -11.71
CA ARG A 228 -21.07 4.77 -10.91
C ARG A 228 -21.90 4.34 -9.69
N GLY A 229 -21.56 4.84 -8.50
CA GLY A 229 -22.29 4.57 -7.27
C GLY A 229 -22.07 3.19 -6.63
N ASP A 230 -21.19 2.33 -7.16
CA ASP A 230 -20.90 1.01 -6.55
C ASP A 230 -20.11 1.05 -5.24
N LEU A 231 -19.72 2.24 -4.77
CA LEU A 231 -18.94 2.52 -3.54
C LEU A 231 -17.58 1.79 -3.45
N LYS A 232 -17.01 1.39 -4.58
CA LYS A 232 -15.71 0.69 -4.66
C LYS A 232 -14.58 1.64 -5.06
N THR A 233 -13.42 1.48 -4.43
CA THR A 233 -12.16 2.04 -4.96
C THR A 233 -11.71 1.20 -6.16
N PRO A 234 -11.39 1.82 -7.31
CA PRO A 234 -10.95 1.10 -8.50
C PRO A 234 -9.60 0.41 -8.27
N SER A 235 -9.32 -0.61 -9.07
CA SER A 235 -8.02 -1.30 -9.07
C SER A 235 -7.45 -1.29 -10.49
N GLY A 236 -6.19 -0.86 -10.61
CA GLY A 236 -5.54 -0.48 -11.87
C GLY A 236 -4.39 0.52 -11.67
N ILE A 237 -3.88 1.04 -12.79
CA ILE A 237 -2.85 2.10 -12.80
C ILE A 237 -3.51 3.42 -13.22
N TYR A 238 -3.30 4.45 -12.41
CA TYR A 238 -3.84 5.79 -12.60
C TYR A 238 -2.74 6.84 -12.52
N PHE A 239 -3.04 8.06 -12.95
CA PHE A 239 -2.15 9.22 -12.87
C PHE A 239 -2.91 10.40 -12.29
N VAL A 240 -2.26 11.18 -11.43
CA VAL A 240 -2.84 12.41 -10.87
C VAL A 240 -3.01 13.42 -11.99
N THR A 241 -4.21 14.00 -12.13
CA THR A 241 -4.53 14.95 -13.22
C THR A 241 -4.47 16.42 -12.80
N GLY A 242 -4.39 16.69 -11.50
CA GLY A 242 -4.33 18.04 -10.96
C GLY A 242 -4.31 18.04 -9.43
N HIS A 243 -4.39 19.24 -8.85
CA HIS A 243 -4.60 19.48 -7.43
C HIS A 243 -5.79 20.42 -7.26
N ILE A 244 -6.64 20.16 -6.28
CA ILE A 244 -7.73 21.04 -5.85
C ILE A 244 -7.40 21.47 -4.42
N ALA A 245 -7.28 22.78 -4.20
CA ALA A 245 -6.93 23.35 -2.91
C ALA A 245 -8.11 23.27 -1.92
N ASP A 246 -7.83 23.47 -0.64
CA ASP A 246 -8.83 23.42 0.43
C ASP A 246 -9.96 24.46 0.20
N GLU A 247 -9.60 25.66 -0.24
CA GLU A 247 -10.51 26.78 -0.45
C GLU A 247 -11.58 26.49 -1.53
N ASP A 248 -11.26 25.62 -2.48
CA ASP A 248 -12.13 25.21 -3.59
C ASP A 248 -12.98 23.95 -3.26
N LEU A 249 -12.84 23.38 -2.06
CA LEU A 249 -13.43 22.09 -1.70
C LEU A 249 -14.51 22.16 -0.61
N PRO A 250 -15.60 21.39 -0.75
CA PRO A 250 -16.50 21.10 0.37
C PRO A 250 -15.75 20.45 1.54
N ARG A 251 -16.10 20.85 2.78
CA ARG A 251 -15.44 20.43 4.05
C ARG A 251 -15.16 18.92 4.19
N LYS A 252 -15.90 18.06 3.50
CA LYS A 252 -15.75 16.59 3.48
C LYS A 252 -14.48 16.06 2.81
N TYR A 253 -13.79 16.89 2.02
CA TYR A 253 -12.55 16.53 1.34
C TYR A 253 -11.28 16.97 2.10
N GLY A 254 -11.43 17.63 3.26
CA GLY A 254 -10.29 17.97 4.11
C GLY A 254 -9.43 19.09 3.55
N SER A 255 -8.11 18.97 3.68
CA SER A 255 -7.11 19.99 3.29
C SER A 255 -6.76 20.03 1.80
N GLY A 256 -7.42 19.24 0.95
CA GLY A 256 -7.18 19.25 -0.50
C GLY A 256 -7.56 17.93 -1.18
N ALA A 257 -7.43 17.89 -2.50
CA ALA A 257 -7.62 16.67 -3.29
C ALA A 257 -6.66 16.60 -4.50
N PHE A 258 -6.20 15.39 -4.80
CA PHE A 258 -5.52 15.02 -6.05
C PHE A 258 -6.41 14.09 -6.86
N PRO A 259 -7.15 14.59 -7.88
CA PRO A 259 -7.93 13.75 -8.76
C PRO A 259 -7.04 12.81 -9.58
N VAL A 260 -7.49 11.56 -9.80
CA VAL A 260 -6.82 10.63 -10.71
C VAL A 260 -7.65 10.36 -11.96
N ASN A 261 -7.01 9.92 -13.04
CA ASN A 261 -7.63 9.72 -14.36
C ASN A 261 -8.59 8.52 -14.48
N TYR A 262 -9.28 8.10 -13.40
CA TYR A 262 -10.33 7.09 -13.49
C TYR A 262 -11.60 7.66 -14.17
N PRO A 263 -12.22 6.94 -15.13
CA PRO A 263 -11.77 5.70 -15.74
C PRO A 263 -10.63 5.94 -16.74
N ASN A 264 -9.56 5.15 -16.65
CA ASN A 264 -8.43 5.22 -17.58
C ASN A 264 -8.83 4.61 -18.95
N GLU A 265 -7.89 4.50 -19.90
CA GLU A 265 -8.19 3.99 -21.25
C GLU A 265 -8.72 2.55 -21.19
N TYR A 266 -8.10 1.70 -20.36
CA TYR A 266 -8.47 0.29 -20.20
C TYR A 266 -9.80 0.11 -19.44
N ASP A 267 -10.08 0.94 -18.42
CA ASP A 267 -11.38 0.95 -17.75
C ASP A 267 -12.52 1.31 -18.72
N ARG A 268 -12.29 2.25 -19.64
CA ARG A 268 -13.26 2.62 -20.69
C ARG A 268 -13.43 1.49 -21.72
N PHE A 269 -12.36 0.81 -22.10
CA PHE A 269 -12.43 -0.40 -22.94
C PHE A 269 -13.28 -1.50 -22.27
N LEU A 270 -13.09 -1.72 -20.97
CA LEU A 270 -13.93 -2.59 -20.14
C LEU A 270 -15.34 -2.02 -19.83
N ARG A 271 -15.71 -0.87 -20.41
CA ARG A 271 -17.01 -0.18 -20.25
C ARG A 271 -17.36 0.14 -18.79
N LYS A 272 -16.36 0.34 -17.93
CA LYS A 272 -16.60 0.79 -16.55
C LYS A 272 -17.13 2.23 -16.55
N THR A 273 -17.95 2.56 -15.55
CA THR A 273 -18.55 3.89 -15.40
C THR A 273 -18.24 4.52 -14.04
N GLY A 274 -18.55 5.81 -13.92
CA GLY A 274 -18.21 6.66 -12.78
C GLY A 274 -17.08 7.64 -13.09
N ASP A 275 -16.77 8.47 -12.11
CA ASP A 275 -15.76 9.53 -12.10
C ASP A 275 -15.44 9.86 -10.63
N GLY A 276 -14.73 10.96 -10.37
CA GLY A 276 -14.60 11.50 -9.00
C GLY A 276 -13.73 10.69 -8.04
N ILE A 277 -12.84 9.82 -8.55
CA ILE A 277 -11.88 9.08 -7.71
C ILE A 277 -10.68 9.98 -7.44
N TRP A 278 -10.52 10.41 -6.19
CA TRP A 278 -9.45 11.31 -5.76
C TRP A 278 -8.64 10.68 -4.61
N LEU A 279 -7.41 11.13 -4.42
CA LEU A 279 -6.73 11.08 -3.13
C LEU A 279 -7.10 12.37 -2.39
N HIS A 280 -7.61 12.33 -1.17
CA HIS A 280 -8.03 13.56 -0.46
C HIS A 280 -7.93 13.46 1.06
N GLY A 281 -8.01 14.60 1.75
CA GLY A 281 -8.02 14.68 3.21
C GLY A 281 -9.33 14.25 3.87
N THR A 282 -9.36 14.21 5.20
CA THR A 282 -10.54 13.82 5.99
C THR A 282 -11.41 15.04 6.34
N HIS A 283 -12.73 14.85 6.48
CA HIS A 283 -13.66 15.92 6.85
C HIS A 283 -13.14 16.74 8.03
N LYS A 284 -13.10 18.08 7.93
CA LYS A 284 -12.33 18.95 8.84
C LYS A 284 -12.62 18.81 10.34
N ASP A 285 -13.79 18.29 10.73
CA ASP A 285 -14.16 18.04 12.13
C ASP A 285 -13.65 16.69 12.69
N LEU A 286 -13.13 15.82 11.83
CA LEU A 286 -12.59 14.50 12.18
C LEU A 286 -11.06 14.49 11.98
N TYR A 287 -10.38 13.67 12.78
CA TYR A 287 -8.97 13.37 12.53
C TYR A 287 -8.81 12.29 11.44
N SER A 288 -9.44 11.14 11.66
CA SER A 288 -9.42 9.95 10.79
C SER A 288 -10.84 9.41 10.57
N ARG A 289 -10.96 8.39 9.71
CA ARG A 289 -12.21 7.68 9.40
C ARG A 289 -12.02 6.16 9.50
N PRO A 290 -13.09 5.37 9.64
CA PRO A 290 -13.01 3.91 9.65
C PRO A 290 -12.50 3.36 8.30
N PRO A 291 -11.88 2.17 8.24
CA PRO A 291 -11.14 1.70 7.06
C PRO A 291 -11.90 1.67 5.73
N LEU A 292 -13.21 1.42 5.77
CA LEU A 292 -14.09 1.28 4.60
C LEU A 292 -15.27 2.27 4.69
N ASP A 293 -15.00 3.56 4.50
CA ASP A 293 -16.00 4.64 4.64
C ASP A 293 -16.04 5.63 3.45
N SER A 294 -15.21 5.48 2.42
CA SER A 294 -15.27 6.34 1.23
C SER A 294 -16.33 5.88 0.21
N GLU A 295 -16.67 6.75 -0.76
CA GLU A 295 -17.52 6.39 -1.91
C GLU A 295 -16.71 5.81 -3.10
N GLY A 296 -15.41 5.61 -2.90
CA GLY A 296 -14.45 5.10 -3.90
C GLY A 296 -13.09 5.82 -3.87
N CYS A 297 -13.01 7.01 -3.29
CA CYS A 297 -11.75 7.74 -3.07
C CYS A 297 -10.76 7.01 -2.16
N VAL A 298 -9.50 7.43 -2.20
CA VAL A 298 -8.45 7.07 -1.25
C VAL A 298 -8.29 8.24 -0.27
N VAL A 299 -8.61 8.04 1.01
CA VAL A 299 -8.74 9.14 1.96
C VAL A 299 -7.67 9.04 3.05
N LEU A 300 -6.95 10.13 3.29
CA LEU A 300 -5.92 10.26 4.34
C LEU A 300 -6.45 11.13 5.50
N THR A 301 -5.68 11.24 6.59
CA THR A 301 -5.85 12.38 7.52
C THR A 301 -5.39 13.68 6.84
N ASN A 302 -5.77 14.85 7.35
CA ASN A 302 -5.39 16.13 6.75
C ASN A 302 -3.88 16.42 6.84
N ASP A 303 -3.23 15.96 7.91
CA ASP A 303 -1.79 16.10 8.10
C ASP A 303 -1.02 15.21 7.12
N GLU A 304 -1.46 13.96 6.95
CA GLU A 304 -0.91 13.02 5.95
C GLU A 304 -1.19 13.47 4.51
N PHE A 305 -2.36 14.06 4.21
CA PHE A 305 -2.63 14.64 2.90
C PHE A 305 -1.70 15.82 2.59
N THR A 306 -1.47 16.71 3.56
CA THR A 306 -0.51 17.81 3.41
C THR A 306 0.90 17.27 3.15
N ARG A 307 1.32 16.21 3.88
CA ARG A 307 2.62 15.56 3.67
C ARG A 307 2.74 14.87 2.32
N ILE A 308 1.74 14.10 1.86
CA ILE A 308 1.83 13.37 0.60
C ILE A 308 1.93 14.30 -0.62
N GLY A 309 1.43 15.54 -0.51
CA GLY A 309 1.54 16.54 -1.57
C GLY A 309 2.97 16.82 -2.03
N GLN A 310 3.98 16.66 -1.18
CA GLN A 310 5.40 16.82 -1.57
C GLN A 310 5.89 15.72 -2.54
N TYR A 311 5.17 14.59 -2.64
CA TYR A 311 5.50 13.46 -3.51
C TYR A 311 4.59 13.40 -4.76
N VAL A 312 3.67 14.35 -4.92
CA VAL A 312 2.66 14.33 -5.98
C VAL A 312 2.89 15.46 -6.99
N ALA A 313 3.32 15.09 -8.18
CA ALA A 313 3.39 15.94 -9.34
C ALA A 313 2.28 15.55 -10.36
N PRO A 314 1.31 16.44 -10.63
CA PRO A 314 0.28 16.19 -11.64
C PRO A 314 0.86 15.86 -13.02
N GLY A 315 0.28 14.88 -13.70
CA GLY A 315 0.71 14.38 -15.00
C GLY A 315 1.88 13.39 -14.97
N THR A 316 2.66 13.30 -13.88
CA THR A 316 3.82 12.41 -13.77
C THR A 316 3.71 11.35 -12.68
N THR A 317 3.25 11.69 -11.47
CA THR A 317 3.14 10.72 -10.37
C THR A 317 2.07 9.66 -10.65
N PRO A 318 2.44 8.37 -10.76
CA PRO A 318 1.49 7.28 -10.90
C PRO A 318 0.89 6.91 -9.53
N VAL A 319 -0.37 6.48 -9.56
CA VAL A 319 -1.09 5.88 -8.44
C VAL A 319 -1.51 4.47 -8.87
N ILE A 320 -0.82 3.44 -8.38
CA ILE A 320 -1.16 2.05 -8.67
C ILE A 320 -1.99 1.50 -7.52
N ILE A 321 -3.25 1.15 -7.80
CA ILE A 321 -4.21 0.65 -6.81
C ILE A 321 -4.44 -0.84 -7.01
N SER A 322 -4.07 -1.64 -6.02
CA SER A 322 -4.13 -3.11 -6.06
C SER A 322 -5.06 -3.65 -4.97
N GLU A 323 -5.75 -4.76 -5.23
CA GLU A 323 -6.49 -5.47 -4.14
C GLU A 323 -5.52 -5.93 -3.05
N GLN A 324 -4.35 -6.43 -3.45
CA GLN A 324 -3.21 -6.76 -2.60
C GLN A 324 -1.93 -6.44 -3.37
N VAL A 325 -0.93 -5.84 -2.73
CA VAL A 325 0.36 -5.58 -3.37
C VAL A 325 1.15 -6.87 -3.47
N GLU A 326 1.62 -7.16 -4.68
CA GLU A 326 2.50 -8.28 -4.97
C GLU A 326 3.96 -7.82 -4.79
N TRP A 327 4.72 -8.56 -3.99
CA TRP A 327 6.07 -8.22 -3.56
C TRP A 327 7.09 -9.17 -4.19
N ILE A 328 8.11 -8.62 -4.85
CA ILE A 328 9.17 -9.39 -5.54
C ILE A 328 10.57 -9.08 -4.99
N SER A 329 11.53 -9.95 -5.26
CA SER A 329 12.93 -9.75 -4.89
C SER A 329 13.65 -8.76 -5.83
N PRO A 330 14.81 -8.20 -5.42
CA PRO A 330 15.62 -7.36 -6.30
C PRO A 330 16.11 -8.05 -7.59
N SER A 331 16.35 -9.36 -7.57
CA SER A 331 16.71 -10.13 -8.77
C SER A 331 15.52 -10.27 -9.72
N ASP A 332 14.34 -10.68 -9.22
CA ASP A 332 13.14 -10.80 -10.06
C ASP A 332 12.76 -9.44 -10.68
N TRP A 333 12.98 -8.35 -9.93
CA TRP A 333 12.76 -6.99 -10.42
C TRP A 333 13.72 -6.62 -11.56
N LEU A 334 15.00 -6.94 -11.42
CA LEU A 334 16.01 -6.67 -12.44
C LEU A 334 15.74 -7.46 -13.72
N ASP A 335 15.51 -8.77 -13.60
CA ASP A 335 15.25 -9.67 -14.74
C ASP A 335 14.04 -9.18 -15.56
N ARG A 336 12.93 -8.86 -14.89
CA ARG A 336 11.73 -8.31 -15.52
C ARG A 336 11.94 -6.93 -16.15
N THR A 337 12.79 -6.11 -15.55
CA THR A 337 13.15 -4.80 -16.11
C THR A 337 13.90 -4.96 -17.42
N ILE A 338 14.89 -5.86 -17.46
CA ILE A 338 15.68 -6.19 -18.65
C ILE A 338 14.77 -6.78 -19.74
N GLU A 339 13.93 -7.75 -19.39
CA GLU A 339 12.97 -8.40 -20.30
C GLU A 339 12.08 -7.37 -21.02
N LEU A 340 11.41 -6.51 -20.23
CA LEU A 340 10.41 -5.57 -20.76
C LEU A 340 11.02 -4.38 -21.50
N GLN A 341 12.18 -3.89 -21.08
CA GLN A 341 12.94 -2.89 -21.85
C GLN A 341 13.44 -3.48 -23.17
N THR A 342 13.97 -4.71 -23.16
CA THR A 342 14.39 -5.41 -24.38
C THR A 342 13.23 -5.61 -25.35
N LYS A 343 12.04 -5.98 -24.85
CA LYS A 343 10.85 -6.12 -25.70
C LYS A 343 10.47 -4.82 -26.40
N LEU A 344 10.46 -3.69 -25.68
CA LEU A 344 10.11 -2.40 -26.26
C LEU A 344 11.16 -1.88 -27.24
N GLU A 345 12.44 -2.12 -26.98
CA GLU A 345 13.51 -1.76 -27.91
C GLU A 345 13.41 -2.60 -29.20
N ASN A 346 13.11 -3.90 -29.11
CA ASN A 346 12.84 -4.73 -30.29
C ASN A 346 11.65 -4.19 -31.10
N TRP A 347 10.52 -3.87 -30.46
CA TRP A 347 9.36 -3.24 -31.13
C TRP A 347 9.72 -1.91 -31.80
N ARG A 348 10.52 -1.06 -31.14
CA ARG A 348 11.00 0.22 -31.68
C ARG A 348 11.84 -0.01 -32.94
N GLN A 349 12.77 -0.95 -32.90
CA GLN A 349 13.62 -1.29 -34.04
C GLN A 349 12.83 -1.90 -35.21
N ASP A 350 11.88 -2.79 -34.95
CA ASP A 350 11.00 -3.36 -35.98
C ASP A 350 10.16 -2.26 -36.65
N TRP A 351 9.65 -1.33 -35.85
CA TRP A 351 8.95 -0.16 -36.36
C TRP A 351 9.87 0.72 -37.21
N GLU A 352 11.07 1.02 -36.74
CA GLU A 352 12.07 1.87 -37.42
C GLU A 352 12.56 1.29 -38.75
N ARG A 353 12.78 -0.03 -38.83
CA ARG A 353 13.13 -0.74 -40.08
C ARG A 353 12.02 -0.75 -41.13
N ALA A 354 10.81 -0.30 -40.78
CA ALA A 354 9.60 -0.37 -41.60
C ALA A 354 9.18 -1.81 -41.99
N ASP A 355 9.69 -2.83 -41.29
CA ASP A 355 9.26 -4.21 -41.48
C ASP A 355 7.84 -4.38 -40.93
N ILE A 356 6.86 -4.33 -41.83
CA ILE A 356 5.44 -4.47 -41.48
C ILE A 356 5.09 -5.86 -40.93
N GLY A 357 5.87 -6.89 -41.22
CA GLY A 357 5.70 -8.23 -40.66
C GLY A 357 6.13 -8.26 -39.20
N ALA A 358 7.39 -7.93 -38.94
CA ALA A 358 7.95 -7.86 -37.59
C ALA A 358 7.18 -6.86 -36.70
N TYR A 359 6.90 -5.66 -37.23
CA TYR A 359 6.11 -4.64 -36.53
C TYR A 359 4.73 -5.18 -36.10
N LEU A 360 3.96 -5.81 -37.00
CA LEU A 360 2.62 -6.32 -36.65
C LEU A 360 2.66 -7.57 -35.77
N ASN A 361 3.76 -8.35 -35.79
CA ASN A 361 3.96 -9.47 -34.87
C ASN A 361 4.12 -9.01 -33.41
N ASN A 362 4.39 -7.72 -33.15
CA ASN A 362 4.42 -7.19 -31.79
C ASN A 362 3.01 -6.84 -31.23
N TYR A 363 1.93 -6.97 -32.00
CA TYR A 363 0.56 -6.61 -31.59
C TYR A 363 -0.29 -7.85 -31.31
N SER A 364 -1.20 -7.75 -30.34
CA SER A 364 -2.17 -8.81 -30.03
C SER A 364 -3.28 -8.86 -31.09
N ALA A 365 -3.90 -10.02 -31.26
CA ALA A 365 -5.10 -10.14 -32.09
C ALA A 365 -6.28 -9.30 -31.54
N ASP A 366 -6.34 -9.13 -30.21
CA ASP A 366 -7.34 -8.33 -29.50
C ASP A 366 -6.96 -6.83 -29.43
N PHE A 367 -5.97 -6.38 -30.23
CA PHE A 367 -5.52 -5.00 -30.24
C PHE A 367 -6.64 -4.00 -30.54
N TRP A 368 -6.68 -2.93 -29.76
CA TRP A 368 -7.60 -1.81 -29.93
C TRP A 368 -6.90 -0.46 -29.73
N THR A 369 -7.37 0.56 -30.42
CA THR A 369 -7.07 1.97 -30.16
C THR A 369 -8.23 2.83 -30.68
N ASN A 370 -8.16 4.15 -30.49
CA ASN A 370 -9.20 5.06 -30.95
C ASN A 370 -9.37 4.96 -32.48
N GLY A 371 -10.54 4.49 -32.92
CA GLY A 371 -10.88 4.32 -34.34
C GLY A 371 -10.29 3.10 -35.05
N HIS A 372 -9.54 2.22 -34.35
CA HIS A 372 -8.93 1.03 -34.95
C HIS A 372 -8.96 -0.22 -34.07
N ASP A 373 -9.34 -1.34 -34.67
CA ASP A 373 -9.04 -2.71 -34.25
C ASP A 373 -7.73 -3.21 -34.91
N TYR A 374 -7.28 -4.42 -34.59
CA TYR A 374 -6.10 -5.04 -35.21
C TYR A 374 -6.14 -5.03 -36.76
N ASN A 375 -7.29 -5.36 -37.38
CA ASN A 375 -7.39 -5.50 -38.83
C ASN A 375 -7.32 -4.17 -39.59
N SER A 376 -8.02 -3.15 -39.09
CA SER A 376 -7.96 -1.79 -39.65
C SER A 376 -6.62 -1.12 -39.34
N TRP A 377 -6.02 -1.36 -38.17
CA TRP A 377 -4.67 -0.90 -37.83
C TRP A 377 -3.61 -1.49 -38.76
N LYS A 378 -3.65 -2.81 -38.99
CA LYS A 378 -2.82 -3.53 -39.97
C LYS A 378 -2.93 -2.95 -41.37
N THR A 379 -4.14 -2.63 -41.82
CA THR A 379 -4.40 -2.01 -43.12
C THR A 379 -3.87 -0.58 -43.19
N TYR A 380 -4.07 0.22 -42.14
CA TYR A 380 -3.57 1.58 -42.01
C TYR A 380 -2.02 1.61 -42.02
N LYS A 381 -1.38 0.84 -41.14
CA LYS A 381 0.09 0.80 -40.99
C LYS A 381 0.79 0.26 -42.23
N LYS A 382 0.23 -0.74 -42.92
CA LYS A 382 0.70 -1.18 -44.26
C LYS A 382 0.84 0.00 -45.24
N ARG A 383 -0.16 0.87 -45.31
CA ARG A 383 -0.19 2.06 -46.18
C ARG A 383 0.72 3.20 -45.70
N VAL A 384 0.96 3.31 -44.40
CA VAL A 384 1.87 4.31 -43.82
C VAL A 384 3.33 3.92 -44.05
N LEU A 385 3.70 2.67 -43.74
CA LEU A 385 5.08 2.19 -43.83
C LEU A 385 5.55 2.00 -45.28
N SER A 386 4.69 1.59 -46.21
CA SER A 386 5.05 1.46 -47.64
C SER A 386 5.45 2.78 -48.32
N ARG A 387 5.23 3.93 -47.66
CA ARG A 387 5.58 5.28 -48.12
C ARG A 387 6.84 5.84 -47.44
N LYS A 388 7.49 5.06 -46.56
CA LYS A 388 8.71 5.46 -45.86
C LYS A 388 9.94 5.06 -46.67
N LYS A 389 10.86 6.01 -46.83
CA LYS A 389 12.21 5.82 -47.40
C LYS A 389 13.28 5.84 -46.31
N SER A 390 13.02 6.62 -45.26
CA SER A 390 13.83 6.66 -44.04
C SER A 390 12.94 7.09 -42.87
N GLN A 391 13.26 6.58 -41.69
CA GLN A 391 12.70 7.03 -40.42
C GLN A 391 13.72 6.76 -39.30
N ASP A 392 13.63 7.59 -38.27
CA ASP A 392 14.39 7.57 -37.03
C ASP A 392 13.36 7.69 -35.90
N ILE A 393 13.46 6.80 -34.92
CA ILE A 393 12.50 6.68 -33.83
C ILE A 393 13.25 6.52 -32.53
N SER A 394 13.31 7.56 -31.71
CA SER A 394 13.88 7.48 -30.36
C SER A 394 12.80 7.56 -29.29
N LEU A 395 12.99 6.81 -28.20
CA LEU A 395 12.11 6.81 -27.03
C LEU A 395 12.88 7.44 -25.86
N SER A 396 12.26 8.38 -25.17
CA SER A 396 12.79 8.99 -23.95
C SER A 396 11.74 8.92 -22.83
N ASN A 397 12.16 9.15 -21.59
CA ASN A 397 11.29 9.14 -20.41
C ASN A 397 10.43 7.87 -20.26
N LEU A 398 11.02 6.70 -20.55
CA LEU A 398 10.34 5.41 -20.44
C LEU A 398 10.09 5.02 -18.98
N SER A 399 8.82 4.89 -18.60
CA SER A 399 8.36 4.28 -17.36
C SER A 399 7.50 3.04 -17.66
N LEU A 400 7.72 1.99 -16.87
CA LEU A 400 7.08 0.68 -17.00
C LEU A 400 6.39 0.31 -15.69
N PHE A 401 5.11 -0.03 -15.78
CA PHE A 401 4.27 -0.36 -14.63
C PHE A 401 3.53 -1.67 -14.86
N ALA A 402 3.61 -2.62 -13.93
CA ALA A 402 2.82 -3.84 -14.04
C ALA A 402 1.40 -3.62 -13.52
N TYR A 403 0.39 -3.94 -14.33
CA TYR A 403 -1.01 -3.86 -13.92
C TYR A 403 -1.27 -4.86 -12.79
N PRO A 404 -2.09 -4.52 -11.77
CA PRO A 404 -2.42 -5.44 -10.69
C PRO A 404 -3.20 -6.65 -11.25
N ARG A 405 -2.67 -7.87 -11.11
CA ARG A 405 -3.23 -9.09 -11.75
C ARG A 405 -4.68 -9.36 -11.36
N GLN A 406 -5.05 -9.02 -10.12
CA GLN A 406 -6.41 -9.14 -9.60
C GLN A 406 -7.44 -8.27 -10.37
N SER A 407 -6.97 -7.25 -11.09
CA SER A 407 -7.81 -6.35 -11.89
C SER A 407 -8.09 -6.86 -13.30
N VAL A 408 -7.34 -7.86 -13.76
CA VAL A 408 -7.30 -8.38 -15.14
C VAL A 408 -7.41 -9.91 -15.18
N ALA A 409 -8.17 -10.48 -14.24
CA ALA A 409 -8.44 -11.93 -14.13
C ALA A 409 -7.16 -12.82 -14.10
N GLY A 410 -6.08 -12.32 -13.52
CA GLY A 410 -4.79 -13.02 -13.43
C GLY A 410 -3.85 -12.82 -14.62
N GLN A 411 -4.34 -12.25 -15.72
CA GLN A 411 -3.55 -11.99 -16.93
C GLN A 411 -2.38 -11.03 -16.62
N GLU A 412 -1.22 -11.26 -17.23
CA GLU A 412 -0.09 -10.38 -17.05
C GLU A 412 -0.14 -9.22 -18.04
N MET A 413 -0.05 -7.99 -17.53
CA MET A 413 -0.20 -6.78 -18.31
C MET A 413 0.75 -5.69 -17.81
N ILE A 414 1.36 -4.94 -18.74
CA ILE A 414 2.28 -3.84 -18.48
C ILE A 414 1.76 -2.57 -19.13
N VAL A 415 1.80 -1.45 -18.43
CA VAL A 415 1.60 -0.11 -18.99
C VAL A 415 2.96 0.52 -19.22
N ALA A 416 3.24 0.93 -20.45
CA ALA A 416 4.46 1.66 -20.80
C ALA A 416 4.10 3.10 -21.17
N ASN A 417 4.61 4.07 -20.40
CA ASN A 417 4.54 5.49 -20.72
C ASN A 417 5.91 5.96 -21.20
N PHE A 418 5.98 6.68 -22.32
CA PHE A 418 7.22 7.28 -22.81
C PHE A 418 6.94 8.48 -23.72
N GLN A 419 7.95 9.32 -23.92
CA GLN A 419 7.98 10.32 -24.97
C GLN A 419 8.59 9.69 -26.23
N GLN A 420 7.86 9.70 -27.32
CA GLN A 420 8.31 9.27 -28.63
C GLN A 420 8.80 10.49 -29.41
N HIS A 421 10.01 10.42 -29.96
CA HIS A 421 10.50 11.34 -30.98
C HIS A 421 10.56 10.60 -32.31
N TYR A 422 9.84 11.09 -33.32
CA TYR A 422 9.76 10.45 -34.64
C TYR A 422 10.18 11.42 -35.73
N ARG A 423 11.13 11.03 -36.57
CA ARG A 423 11.59 11.78 -37.74
C ARG A 423 11.54 10.87 -38.96
N SER A 424 11.14 11.37 -40.11
CA SER A 424 11.09 10.58 -41.35
C SER A 424 11.07 11.48 -42.58
N ASN A 425 11.28 10.88 -43.76
CA ASN A 425 11.32 11.59 -45.05
C ASN A 425 10.04 12.37 -45.43
N ASN A 426 8.93 12.25 -44.69
CA ASN A 426 7.66 12.92 -44.98
C ASN A 426 6.83 13.31 -43.75
N TYR A 427 7.35 13.11 -42.53
CA TYR A 427 6.69 13.50 -41.29
C TYR A 427 7.69 13.53 -40.13
N SER A 428 7.56 14.54 -39.26
CA SER A 428 8.29 14.67 -38.00
C SER A 428 7.31 15.06 -36.91
N GLY A 429 7.45 14.49 -35.71
CA GLY A 429 6.60 14.84 -34.57
C GLY A 429 7.02 14.13 -33.29
N ASP A 430 6.76 14.79 -32.17
CA ASP A 430 7.02 14.29 -30.82
C ASP A 430 5.70 14.10 -30.08
N MET A 431 5.55 13.01 -29.32
CA MET A 431 4.31 12.72 -28.60
C MET A 431 4.54 11.88 -27.33
N ALA A 432 3.80 12.20 -26.28
CA ALA A 432 3.66 11.34 -25.11
C ALA A 432 2.75 10.15 -25.47
N LYS A 433 3.28 8.93 -25.44
CA LYS A 433 2.59 7.69 -25.81
C LYS A 433 2.39 6.79 -24.59
N ARG A 434 1.25 6.08 -24.57
CA ARG A 434 0.94 4.98 -23.66
C ARG A 434 0.73 3.71 -24.47
N LEU A 435 1.37 2.62 -24.05
CA LEU A 435 1.05 1.27 -24.50
C LEU A 435 0.47 0.46 -23.33
N TYR A 436 -0.46 -0.44 -23.63
CA TYR A 436 -0.74 -1.59 -22.76
C TYR A 436 -0.21 -2.83 -23.49
N LEU A 437 0.70 -3.56 -22.85
CA LEU A 437 1.20 -4.84 -23.31
C LEU A 437 0.58 -5.95 -22.48
N VAL A 438 0.29 -7.08 -23.11
CA VAL A 438 -0.28 -8.28 -22.50
C VAL A 438 0.65 -9.46 -22.78
N HIS A 439 0.82 -10.36 -21.81
CA HIS A 439 1.57 -11.59 -22.02
C HIS A 439 0.64 -12.67 -22.55
N GLU A 440 0.84 -13.10 -23.80
CA GLU A 440 0.03 -14.12 -24.48
C GLU A 440 0.93 -15.11 -25.22
N ASN A 441 0.65 -16.41 -25.12
CA ASN A 441 1.40 -17.48 -25.79
C ASN A 441 2.93 -17.48 -25.56
N GLY A 442 3.39 -16.95 -24.41
CA GLY A 442 4.81 -16.88 -24.05
C GLY A 442 5.58 -15.69 -24.64
N ASP A 443 4.88 -14.67 -25.15
CA ASP A 443 5.47 -13.42 -25.61
C ASP A 443 4.60 -12.22 -25.20
N TRP A 444 5.22 -11.05 -25.14
CA TRP A 444 4.53 -9.78 -24.89
C TRP A 444 3.94 -9.22 -26.18
N ARG A 445 2.69 -8.80 -26.14
CA ARG A 445 1.97 -8.25 -27.29
C ARG A 445 1.26 -6.95 -26.93
N ILE A 446 1.30 -5.98 -27.83
CA ILE A 446 0.66 -4.68 -27.64
C ILE A 446 -0.86 -4.88 -27.82
N LEU A 447 -1.59 -4.68 -26.72
CA LEU A 447 -3.05 -4.70 -26.64
C LEU A 447 -3.63 -3.30 -26.93
N TYR A 448 -2.92 -2.24 -26.57
CA TYR A 448 -3.30 -0.86 -26.85
C TYR A 448 -2.09 0.01 -27.20
N GLU A 449 -2.28 0.95 -28.13
CA GLU A 449 -1.35 2.03 -28.44
C GLU A 449 -2.12 3.35 -28.56
N GLY A 450 -1.75 4.36 -27.78
CA GLY A 450 -2.41 5.68 -27.85
C GLY A 450 -1.58 6.81 -27.27
N ARG A 451 -2.11 8.03 -27.36
CA ARG A 451 -1.55 9.21 -26.69
C ARG A 451 -1.90 9.16 -25.20
N GLN A 452 -1.00 9.67 -24.34
CA GLN A 452 -1.28 9.90 -22.92
C GLN A 452 -2.33 11.00 -22.70
#